data_AF-A0A7Y9PIX7-F1
#
_entry.id   AF-A0A7Y9PIX7-F1
#
_cell.length_a   1.000
_cell.length_b   1.000
_cell.length_c   1.000
_cell.angle_alpha   90.00
_cell.angle_beta   90.00
_cell.angle_gamma   90.00
#
_symmetry.space_group_name_H-M   'P 1'
#
loop_
_entity.id
_entity.type
_entity.pdbx_description
1 polymer ?
#
loop_
_entity_poly.entity_id
_entity_poly.type
_entity_poly.pdbx_seq_one_letter_code
_entity_poly.pdbx_strand_id
1 'polypeptide(L)'
;MLSSLNDSDLQSQIAPGRNQVYYILGHLAAVHDLLLPLLEIGERLNPELDEFFIKNPDRTFQDTFTAAEFRQMFTEVNATVTSEMETMPLAGLLKRHGLVSEEDFAKEPLRNRLALLEIRAAHAMYHAGQIRLIEIAHETPERNTASKAS
;
A
#
# COMPACT_ATOMS: atom_id res chain seq x y z
N MET A 1 2.59 -11.25 2.21
CA MET A 1 3.35 -9.99 2.37
C MET A 1 3.56 -9.68 3.84
N LEU A 2 2.52 -9.45 4.64
CA LEU A 2 2.71 -9.19 6.08
C LEU A 2 3.14 -10.41 6.90
N SER A 3 2.69 -11.61 6.53
CA SER A 3 2.95 -12.84 7.28
C SER A 3 4.41 -13.31 7.24
N SER A 4 5.21 -12.83 6.30
CA SER A 4 6.63 -13.17 6.16
C SER A 4 7.57 -12.22 6.91
N LEU A 5 7.07 -11.07 7.37
CA LEU A 5 7.85 -10.06 8.09
C LEU A 5 7.67 -10.22 9.60
N ASN A 6 8.78 -10.23 10.34
CA ASN A 6 8.75 -10.08 11.79
C ASN A 6 8.74 -8.59 12.18
N ASP A 7 8.47 -8.27 13.45
CA ASP A 7 8.34 -6.87 13.89
C ASP A 7 9.66 -6.09 13.83
N SER A 8 10.81 -6.78 13.95
CA SER A 8 12.12 -6.14 13.80
C SER A 8 12.42 -5.75 12.35
N ASP A 9 11.81 -6.43 11.37
CA ASP A 9 11.99 -6.12 9.95
C ASP A 9 11.36 -4.77 9.57
N LEU A 10 10.38 -4.28 10.34
CA LEU A 10 9.72 -2.99 10.08
C LEU A 10 10.73 -1.84 10.06
N GLN A 11 11.75 -1.90 10.92
CA GLN A 11 12.77 -0.86 11.03
C GLN A 11 13.85 -0.95 9.95
N SER A 12 13.89 -2.04 9.20
CA SER A 12 14.88 -2.24 8.14
C SER A 12 14.62 -1.33 6.95
N GLN A 13 15.67 -0.68 6.45
CA GLN A 13 15.60 -0.01 5.15
C GLN A 13 15.64 -1.05 4.03
N ILE A 14 14.76 -0.92 3.02
CA ILE A 14 14.73 -1.85 1.87
C ILE A 14 16.05 -1.89 1.09
N ALA A 15 16.83 -0.81 1.19
CA ALA A 15 18.18 -0.65 0.68
C ALA A 15 18.83 0.57 1.38
N PRO A 16 20.17 0.70 1.36
CA PRO A 16 20.85 1.84 1.98
C PRO A 16 20.26 3.19 1.53
N GLY A 17 19.83 4.01 2.50
CA GLY A 17 19.26 5.33 2.24
C GLY A 17 17.84 5.33 1.65
N ARG A 18 17.20 4.17 1.48
CA ARG A 18 15.81 4.05 1.01
C ARG A 18 14.82 3.93 2.17
N ASN A 19 13.54 3.85 1.82
CA ASN A 19 12.44 3.80 2.79
C ASN A 19 12.56 2.58 3.72
N GLN A 20 12.14 2.76 4.96
CA GLN A 20 11.93 1.64 5.89
C GLN A 20 10.71 0.80 5.46
N VAL A 21 10.73 -0.49 5.81
CA VAL A 21 9.59 -1.40 5.62
C VAL A 21 8.34 -0.84 6.31
N TYR A 22 8.51 -0.25 7.50
CA TYR A 22 7.49 0.49 8.24
C TYR A 22 6.73 1.48 7.36
N TYR A 23 7.47 2.38 6.69
CA TYR A 23 6.89 3.39 5.84
C TYR A 23 6.17 2.79 4.62
N ILE A 24 6.73 1.76 3.99
CA ILE A 24 6.12 1.12 2.82
C ILE A 24 4.80 0.44 3.19
N LEU A 25 4.73 -0.22 4.34
CA LEU A 25 3.49 -0.85 4.80
C LEU A 25 2.43 0.19 5.18
N GLY A 26 2.83 1.26 5.89
CA GLY A 26 1.93 2.38 6.17
C GLY A 26 1.43 3.05 4.89
N HIS A 27 2.30 3.23 3.89
CA HIS A 27 1.95 3.78 2.58
C HIS A 27 0.93 2.90 1.84
N LEU A 28 1.16 1.60 1.79
CA LEU A 28 0.21 0.67 1.18
C LEU A 28 -1.12 0.65 1.93
N ALA A 29 -1.11 0.69 3.26
CA ALA A 29 -2.34 0.78 4.06
C ALA A 29 -3.13 2.05 3.72
N ALA A 30 -2.49 3.22 3.70
CA ALA A 30 -3.13 4.49 3.36
C ALA A 30 -3.67 4.52 1.91
N VAL A 31 -2.89 4.00 0.96
CA VAL A 31 -3.29 3.93 -0.46
C VAL A 31 -4.42 2.93 -0.70
N HIS A 32 -4.46 1.82 0.03
CA HIS A 32 -5.56 0.87 -0.06
C HIS A 32 -6.82 1.42 0.62
N ASP A 33 -6.67 2.19 1.70
CA ASP A 33 -7.78 2.84 2.38
C ASP A 33 -8.44 3.89 1.48
N LEU A 34 -7.63 4.60 0.67
CA LEU A 34 -8.13 5.48 -0.40
C LEU A 34 -9.03 4.75 -1.41
N LEU A 35 -8.92 3.44 -1.60
CA LEU A 35 -9.76 2.71 -2.54
C LEU A 35 -11.24 2.74 -2.14
N LEU A 36 -11.56 2.81 -0.85
CA LEU A 36 -12.94 2.74 -0.36
C LEU A 36 -13.83 3.84 -0.97
N PRO A 37 -13.49 5.15 -0.83
CA PRO A 37 -14.28 6.19 -1.46
C PRO A 37 -14.10 6.20 -2.99
N LEU A 38 -12.93 5.82 -3.50
CA LEU A 38 -12.66 5.84 -4.94
C LEU A 38 -13.45 4.80 -5.73
N LEU A 39 -13.70 3.64 -5.14
CA LEU A 39 -14.53 2.59 -5.72
C LEU A 39 -16.01 2.78 -5.40
N GLU A 40 -16.36 3.84 -4.65
CA GLU A 40 -17.70 4.11 -4.12
C GLU A 40 -18.26 2.93 -3.32
N ILE A 41 -17.42 2.36 -2.44
CA ILE A 41 -17.74 1.19 -1.58
C ILE A 41 -17.66 1.50 -0.08
N GLY A 42 -17.30 2.74 0.30
CA GLY A 42 -17.29 3.15 1.71
C GLY A 42 -16.45 4.39 1.97
N GLU A 43 -16.47 4.84 3.22
CA GLU A 43 -15.57 5.89 3.71
C GLU A 43 -14.20 5.32 4.07
N ARG A 44 -13.22 6.22 4.19
CA ARG A 44 -11.87 5.89 4.71
C ARG A 44 -11.97 5.33 6.14
N LEU A 45 -11.25 4.27 6.45
CA LEU A 45 -11.16 3.69 7.80
C LEU A 45 -10.06 4.37 8.64
N ASN A 46 -8.94 4.74 8.01
CA ASN A 46 -7.77 5.29 8.70
C ASN A 46 -7.25 6.56 7.96
N PRO A 47 -8.06 7.63 7.83
CA PRO A 47 -7.67 8.84 7.10
C PRO A 47 -6.46 9.56 7.68
N GLU A 48 -6.17 9.38 8.97
CA GLU A 48 -5.01 9.92 9.67
C GLU A 48 -3.67 9.42 9.11
N LEU A 49 -3.65 8.25 8.45
CA LEU A 49 -2.45 7.69 7.83
C LEU A 49 -1.90 8.58 6.71
N ASP A 50 -2.73 9.42 6.08
CA ASP A 50 -2.32 10.26 4.96
C ASP A 50 -1.21 11.24 5.35
N GLU A 51 -1.26 11.78 6.58
CA GLU A 51 -0.24 12.71 7.06
C GLU A 51 1.14 12.04 7.13
N PHE A 52 1.20 10.80 7.58
CA PHE A 52 2.45 10.10 7.83
C PHE A 52 3.00 9.38 6.57
N PHE A 53 2.11 8.85 5.72
CA PHE A 53 2.48 7.90 4.69
C PHE A 53 2.15 8.31 3.25
N ILE A 54 1.47 9.45 3.06
CA ILE A 54 1.19 10.00 1.72
C ILE A 54 1.82 11.38 1.57
N LYS A 55 1.55 12.30 2.50
CA LYS A 55 1.96 13.70 2.37
C LYS A 55 3.43 13.93 2.70
N ASN A 56 3.98 13.11 3.59
CA ASN A 56 5.34 13.27 4.08
C ASN A 56 6.20 12.05 3.71
N PRO A 57 7.49 12.25 3.40
CA PRO A 57 8.40 11.15 3.12
C PRO A 57 8.76 10.37 4.38
N ASP A 58 9.36 9.20 4.17
CA ASP A 58 9.89 8.36 5.24
C ASP A 58 10.78 9.13 6.21
N ARG A 59 10.69 8.77 7.50
CA ARG A 59 11.45 9.37 8.62
C ARG A 59 11.24 10.87 8.84
N THR A 60 10.16 11.44 8.33
CA THR A 60 9.74 12.82 8.69
C THR A 60 9.27 12.90 10.14
N PHE A 61 8.57 11.85 10.59
CA PHE A 61 8.05 11.73 11.95
C PHE A 61 8.69 10.55 12.66
N GLN A 62 8.63 10.57 14.00
CA GLN A 62 8.89 9.36 14.77
C GLN A 62 7.75 8.36 14.57
N ASP A 63 8.08 7.08 14.64
CA ASP A 63 7.11 5.99 14.52
C ASP A 63 5.98 6.18 15.52
N THR A 64 4.80 6.44 14.99
CA THR A 64 3.61 6.82 15.77
C THR A 64 2.73 5.61 16.07
N PHE A 65 2.74 4.61 15.20
CA PHE A 65 1.97 3.38 15.35
C PHE A 65 2.89 2.18 15.62
N THR A 66 2.41 1.25 16.43
CA THR A 66 3.08 -0.01 16.74
C THR A 66 2.96 -1.02 15.58
N ALA A 67 3.82 -2.05 15.58
CA ALA A 67 3.75 -3.13 14.61
C ALA A 67 2.37 -3.83 14.58
N ALA A 68 1.77 -4.03 15.75
CA ALA A 68 0.45 -4.63 15.89
C ALA A 68 -0.65 -3.74 15.28
N GLU A 69 -0.62 -2.44 15.56
CA GLU A 69 -1.57 -1.48 14.99
C GLU A 69 -1.47 -1.42 13.47
N PHE A 70 -0.26 -1.42 12.89
CA PHE A 70 -0.12 -1.49 11.42
C PHE A 70 -0.72 -2.75 10.81
N ARG A 71 -0.40 -3.90 11.40
CA ARG A 71 -0.90 -5.18 10.89
C ARG A 71 -2.41 -5.21 10.95
N GLN A 72 -3.01 -4.66 12.01
CA GLN A 72 -4.45 -4.52 12.14
C GLN A 72 -5.01 -3.60 11.05
N MET A 73 -4.57 -2.35 10.97
CA MET A 73 -5.07 -1.38 9.98
C MET A 73 -4.93 -1.90 8.55
N PHE A 74 -3.78 -2.47 8.20
CA PHE A 74 -3.56 -3.06 6.88
C PHE A 74 -4.51 -4.24 6.63
N THR A 75 -4.66 -5.15 7.61
CA THR A 75 -5.55 -6.32 7.46
C THR A 75 -7.00 -5.89 7.29
N GLU A 76 -7.45 -4.92 8.09
CA GLU A 76 -8.83 -4.43 8.07
C GLU A 76 -9.18 -3.72 6.76
N VAL A 77 -8.31 -2.83 6.29
CA VAL A 77 -8.49 -2.15 4.99
C VAL A 77 -8.54 -3.16 3.84
N ASN A 78 -7.60 -4.11 3.80
CA ASN A 78 -7.57 -5.10 2.73
C ASN A 78 -8.75 -6.08 2.80
N ALA A 79 -9.19 -6.47 4.00
CA ALA A 79 -10.36 -7.32 4.17
C ALA A 79 -11.64 -6.62 3.69
N THR A 80 -11.82 -5.34 4.04
CA THR A 80 -12.95 -4.52 3.59
C THR A 80 -12.97 -4.39 2.07
N VAL A 81 -11.85 -3.98 1.46
CA VAL A 81 -11.76 -3.88 -0.01
C VAL A 81 -12.04 -5.24 -0.66
N THR A 82 -11.47 -6.33 -0.14
CA THR A 82 -11.67 -7.67 -0.71
C THR A 82 -13.14 -8.10 -0.64
N SER A 83 -13.80 -7.96 0.51
CA SER A 83 -15.21 -8.31 0.69
C SER A 83 -16.13 -7.55 -0.27
N GLU A 84 -15.90 -6.25 -0.44
CA GLU A 84 -16.68 -5.43 -1.37
C GLU A 84 -16.42 -5.85 -2.83
N MET A 85 -15.16 -6.15 -3.17
CA MET A 85 -14.82 -6.60 -4.51
C MET A 85 -15.42 -7.97 -4.86
N GLU A 86 -15.50 -8.90 -3.91
CA GLU A 86 -16.10 -10.22 -4.11
C GLU A 86 -17.60 -10.16 -4.41
N THR A 87 -18.28 -9.11 -3.95
CA THR A 87 -19.72 -8.92 -4.18
C THR A 87 -20.03 -7.98 -5.35
N MET A 88 -19.03 -7.26 -5.88
CA MET A 88 -19.22 -6.29 -6.94
C MET A 88 -19.54 -6.97 -8.28
N PRO A 89 -20.67 -6.64 -8.94
CA PRO A 89 -20.97 -7.16 -10.26
C PRO A 89 -19.99 -6.60 -11.30
N LEU A 90 -19.74 -7.34 -12.38
CA LEU A 90 -18.86 -6.90 -13.46
C LEU A 90 -19.26 -5.53 -14.04
N ALA A 91 -20.56 -5.24 -14.15
CA ALA A 91 -21.04 -3.94 -14.59
C ALA A 91 -20.65 -2.80 -13.62
N GLY A 92 -20.48 -3.09 -12.33
CA GLY A 92 -20.00 -2.15 -11.32
C GLY A 92 -18.54 -1.76 -11.54
N LEU A 93 -17.69 -2.73 -11.90
CA LEU A 93 -16.29 -2.51 -12.24
C LEU A 93 -16.08 -1.56 -13.43
N LEU A 94 -17.04 -1.55 -14.36
CA LEU A 94 -17.00 -0.71 -15.56
C LEU A 94 -17.60 0.69 -15.34
N LYS A 95 -18.07 1.02 -14.14
CA LYS A 95 -18.49 2.39 -13.79
C LYS A 95 -17.26 3.28 -13.54
N ARG A 96 -17.48 4.59 -13.61
CA ARG A 96 -16.46 5.58 -13.20
C ARG A 96 -16.01 5.34 -11.76
N HIS A 97 -14.77 5.73 -11.46
CA HIS A 97 -14.28 5.85 -10.09
C HIS A 97 -14.48 7.27 -9.56
N GLY A 98 -14.38 7.46 -8.23
CA GLY A 98 -14.69 8.70 -7.54
C GLY A 98 -13.84 9.93 -7.88
N LEU A 99 -12.79 9.78 -8.70
CA LEU A 99 -11.94 10.90 -9.19
C LEU A 99 -12.29 11.37 -10.60
N VAL A 100 -13.27 10.74 -11.25
CA VAL A 100 -13.71 11.10 -12.61
C VAL A 100 -15.12 11.64 -12.51
N SER A 101 -15.35 12.79 -13.15
CA SER A 101 -16.69 13.35 -13.29
C SER A 101 -17.51 12.52 -14.30
N GLU A 102 -18.84 12.62 -14.25
CA GLU A 102 -19.70 11.99 -15.27
C GLU A 102 -19.38 12.52 -16.68
N GLU A 103 -19.09 13.82 -16.80
CA GLU A 103 -18.76 14.47 -18.07
C GLU A 103 -17.45 13.91 -18.67
N ASP A 104 -16.41 13.77 -17.86
CA ASP A 104 -15.13 13.23 -18.31
C ASP A 104 -15.22 11.74 -18.60
N PHE A 105 -15.99 10.99 -17.80
CA PHE A 105 -16.18 9.57 -18.02
C PHE A 105 -16.93 9.26 -19.32
N ALA A 106 -17.90 10.10 -19.70
CA ALA A 106 -18.58 9.97 -21.00
C ALA A 106 -17.62 10.13 -22.19
N LYS A 107 -16.55 10.93 -22.04
CA LYS A 107 -15.51 11.12 -23.05
C LYS A 107 -14.44 10.02 -22.99
N GLU A 108 -14.14 9.52 -21.79
CA GLU A 108 -13.06 8.57 -21.51
C GLU A 108 -13.55 7.38 -20.65
N PRO A 109 -14.38 6.46 -21.21
CA PRO A 109 -15.03 5.39 -20.44
C PRO A 109 -14.07 4.30 -19.91
N LEU A 110 -12.81 4.34 -20.33
CA LEU A 110 -11.76 3.47 -19.79
C LEU A 110 -11.25 3.95 -18.42
N ARG A 111 -11.58 5.17 -17.99
CA ARG A 111 -11.27 5.68 -16.64
C ARG A 111 -12.27 5.15 -15.61
N ASN A 112 -12.38 3.83 -15.53
CA ASN A 112 -13.34 3.09 -14.70
C ASN A 112 -12.68 2.46 -13.47
N ARG A 113 -13.49 1.87 -12.58
CA ARG A 113 -13.03 1.25 -11.33
C ARG A 113 -12.07 0.09 -11.59
N LEU A 114 -12.27 -0.70 -12.66
CA LEU A 114 -11.35 -1.76 -13.05
C LEU A 114 -9.95 -1.20 -13.38
N ALA A 115 -9.87 -0.15 -14.20
CA ALA A 115 -8.60 0.49 -14.52
C ALA A 115 -7.90 1.05 -13.27
N LEU A 116 -8.65 1.64 -12.34
CA LEU A 116 -8.10 2.08 -11.05
C LEU A 116 -7.51 0.90 -10.25
N LEU A 117 -8.25 -0.21 -10.15
CA LEU A 117 -7.79 -1.42 -9.46
C LEU A 117 -6.53 -1.99 -10.09
N GLU A 118 -6.45 -2.07 -11.42
CA GLU A 118 -5.25 -2.55 -12.12
C GLU A 118 -4.02 -1.69 -11.80
N ILE A 119 -4.17 -0.37 -11.84
CA ILE A 119 -3.08 0.56 -11.50
C ILE A 119 -2.67 0.39 -10.03
N ARG A 120 -3.61 0.17 -9.12
CA ARG A 120 -3.35 0.02 -7.68
C ARG A 120 -2.75 -1.35 -7.35
N ALA A 121 -3.13 -2.40 -8.07
CA ALA A 121 -2.48 -3.71 -8.00
C ALA A 121 -1.03 -3.63 -8.49
N ALA A 122 -0.77 -2.94 -9.60
CA ALA A 122 0.59 -2.72 -10.10
C ALA A 122 1.46 -1.93 -9.10
N HIS A 123 0.88 -0.90 -8.46
CA HIS A 123 1.51 -0.17 -7.37
C HIS A 123 1.85 -1.06 -6.16
N ALA A 124 0.91 -1.90 -5.72
CA ALA A 124 1.14 -2.85 -4.63
C ALA A 124 2.25 -3.86 -4.98
N MET A 125 2.28 -4.36 -6.22
CA MET A 125 3.33 -5.26 -6.69
C MET A 125 4.71 -4.61 -6.70
N TYR A 126 4.80 -3.33 -7.09
CA TYR A 126 6.05 -2.57 -7.05
C TYR A 126 6.62 -2.51 -5.62
N HIS A 127 5.79 -2.20 -4.63
CA HIS A 127 6.21 -2.18 -3.23
C HIS A 127 6.45 -3.57 -2.63
N ALA A 128 5.72 -4.59 -3.09
CA ALA A 128 6.02 -5.98 -2.72
C ALA A 128 7.43 -6.39 -3.16
N GLY A 129 7.86 -5.97 -4.35
CA GLY A 129 9.23 -6.18 -4.82
C GLY A 129 10.28 -5.49 -3.93
N GLN A 130 9.96 -4.30 -3.41
CA GLN A 130 10.84 -3.60 -2.46
C GLN A 130 10.97 -4.36 -1.13
N ILE A 131 9.87 -4.84 -0.57
CA ILE A 131 9.88 -5.62 0.67
C ILE A 131 10.66 -6.94 0.50
N ARG A 132 10.56 -7.58 -0.67
CA ARG A 132 11.29 -8.83 -0.96
C ARG A 132 12.81 -8.68 -0.85
N LEU A 133 13.37 -7.48 -0.99
CA LEU A 133 14.80 -7.22 -0.81
C LEU A 133 15.27 -7.53 0.62
N ILE A 134 14.40 -7.32 1.61
CA ILE A 134 14.69 -7.64 3.02
C ILE A 134 14.72 -9.15 3.22
N GLU A 135 13.71 -9.87 2.72
CA GLU A 135 13.63 -11.32 2.81
C GLU A 135 14.88 -12.00 2.21
N ILE A 136 15.35 -11.52 1.05
CA ILE A 136 16.59 -12.02 0.41
C ILE A 136 17.83 -11.70 1.24
N ALA A 137 17.88 -10.54 1.90
CA ALA A 137 18.99 -10.18 2.77
C ALA A 137 19.10 -11.11 3.98
N HIS A 138 17.98 -11.60 4.52
CA HIS A 138 17.98 -12.63 5.56
C HIS A 138 18.47 -13.99 5.05
N GLU A 139 18.17 -14.33 3.79
CA GLU A 139 18.61 -15.58 3.15
C GLU A 139 20.12 -15.58 2.80
N THR A 140 20.77 -14.41 2.69
CA THR A 140 22.18 -14.29 2.27
C THR A 140 23.02 -13.30 3.09
N PRO A 141 23.38 -13.64 4.35
CA PRO A 141 24.06 -12.73 5.28
C PRO A 141 25.41 -12.18 4.78
N GLU A 142 26.14 -12.96 3.97
CA GLU A 142 27.52 -12.65 3.55
C GLU A 142 27.64 -11.46 2.59
N ARG A 143 26.55 -11.03 1.91
CA ARG A 143 26.62 -9.89 0.98
C ARG A 143 26.57 -8.52 1.68
N ASN A 144 26.05 -8.45 2.90
CA ASN A 144 25.87 -7.18 3.62
C ASN A 144 27.15 -6.66 4.31
N THR A 145 28.18 -7.49 4.46
CA THR A 145 29.45 -7.10 5.08
C THR A 145 30.42 -6.46 4.08
N ALA A 146 30.28 -6.76 2.79
CA ALA A 146 31.18 -6.27 1.75
C ALA A 146 31.02 -4.76 1.45
N SER A 147 29.88 -4.15 1.77
CA SER A 147 29.64 -2.70 1.55
C SER A 147 30.14 -1.79 2.68
N LYS A 148 30.61 -2.35 3.82
CA LYS A 148 31.17 -1.58 4.94
C LYS A 148 32.70 -1.48 4.92
N ALA A 149 33.35 -2.08 3.92
CA ALA A 149 34.79 -2.06 3.73
C ALA A 149 35.16 -1.33 2.43
N SER A 150 34.81 -0.04 2.35
CA SER A 150 35.29 0.87 1.30
C SER A 150 35.09 2.31 1.73
#